data_AF-A0ABD2NW79-F1
#
_entry.id   AF-A0ABD2NW79-F1
#
_cell.length_a   1.000
_cell.length_b   1.000
_cell.length_c   1.000
_cell.angle_alpha   90.00
_cell.angle_beta   90.00
_cell.angle_gamma   90.00
#
_symmetry.space_group_name_H-M   'P 1'
#
loop_
_entity.id
_entity.type
_entity.pdbx_description
1 polymer ?
#
loop_
_entity_poly.entity_id
_entity_poly.type
_entity_poly.pdbx_seq_one_letter_code
_entity_poly.pdbx_strand_id
1 'polypeptide(L)'
;MKSVRYKDYRHFSEYEFNEHMSQIDWQSVITVNSIDASVQCLNSILIDVFDVHAPYKTITVRRPARSYINNEIEEMIARKNKAHLKFVKNGRVDHRNTYIQLKNYVSFIIRKAKKVYINQELNAVESDS
;
A
#
# COMPACT_ATOMS: atom_id res chain seq x y z
N MET A 1 -5.84 -9.75 -4.57
CA MET A 1 -4.95 -8.66 -4.10
C MET A 1 -4.62 -8.99 -2.65
N LYS A 2 -3.35 -9.11 -2.25
CA LYS A 2 -3.02 -9.53 -0.88
C LYS A 2 -3.19 -8.34 0.07
N SER A 3 -4.10 -8.45 1.03
CA SER A 3 -4.26 -7.51 2.14
C SER A 3 -3.47 -8.02 3.33
N VAL A 4 -2.70 -7.13 3.98
CA VAL A 4 -1.98 -7.45 5.21
C VAL A 4 -2.56 -6.59 6.32
N ARG A 5 -2.90 -7.24 7.43
CA ARG A 5 -3.37 -6.59 8.65
C ARG A 5 -2.21 -6.51 9.65
N TYR A 6 -1.91 -5.33 10.15
CA TYR A 6 -0.85 -5.09 11.14
C TYR A 6 -1.31 -4.07 12.18
N LYS A 7 -0.71 -4.09 13.38
CA LYS A 7 -0.90 -3.03 14.38
C LYS A 7 0.00 -1.84 14.03
N ASP A 8 -0.57 -0.65 13.94
CA ASP A 8 0.19 0.55 13.59
C ASP A 8 0.70 1.26 14.84
N TYR A 9 2.01 1.12 15.11
CA TYR A 9 2.67 1.73 16.26
C TYR A 9 3.35 3.08 15.95
N ARG A 10 3.22 3.61 14.72
CA ARG A 10 3.95 4.82 14.31
C ARG A 10 3.66 6.07 15.14
N HIS A 11 2.48 6.14 15.75
CA HIS A 11 2.06 7.24 16.62
C HIS A 11 1.73 6.74 18.02
N PHE A 12 2.32 5.62 18.43
CA PHE A 12 2.10 5.08 19.77
C PHE A 12 2.73 6.00 20.82
N SER A 13 1.90 6.57 21.68
CA SER A 13 2.34 7.39 22.81
C SER A 13 2.48 6.51 24.05
N GLU A 14 3.72 6.25 24.47
CA GLU A 14 3.99 5.48 25.68
C GLU A 14 3.40 6.16 26.93
N TYR A 15 3.41 7.50 26.96
CA TYR A 15 2.83 8.26 28.06
C TYR A 15 1.32 8.04 28.19
N GLU A 16 0.55 8.22 27.10
CA GLU A 16 -0.90 8.02 27.11
C GLU A 16 -1.28 6.56 27.36
N PHE A 17 -0.47 5.61 26.88
CA PHE A 17 -0.66 4.20 27.15
C PHE A 17 -0.48 3.88 28.63
N ASN A 18 0.59 4.36 29.25
CA ASN A 18 0.87 4.13 30.68
C ASN A 18 -0.16 4.84 31.57
N GLU A 19 -0.58 6.05 31.21
CA GLU A 19 -1.67 6.74 31.89
C GLU A 19 -2.97 5.94 31.82
N HIS A 20 -3.37 5.47 30.63
CA HIS A 20 -4.56 4.65 30.46
C HIS A 20 -4.46 3.34 31.27
N MET A 21 -3.31 2.65 31.25
CA MET A 21 -3.09 1.43 32.04
C MET A 21 -3.17 1.66 33.55
N SER A 22 -2.74 2.84 34.02
CA SER A 22 -2.80 3.20 35.45
C SER A 22 -4.22 3.49 35.95
N GLN A 23 -5.13 3.86 35.05
CA GLN A 23 -6.52 4.19 35.37
C GLN A 23 -7.43 2.94 35.39
N ILE A 24 -6.95 1.80 34.90
CA ILE A 24 -7.71 0.55 34.85
C ILE A 24 -7.84 -0.03 36.26
N ASP A 25 -9.05 -0.46 36.61
CA ASP A 25 -9.30 -1.18 37.85
C ASP A 25 -8.86 -2.65 37.75
N TRP A 26 -7.62 -2.91 38.15
CA TRP A 26 -7.05 -4.26 38.18
C TRP A 26 -7.68 -5.17 39.25
N GLN A 27 -8.38 -4.64 40.26
CA GLN A 27 -9.05 -5.48 41.26
C GLN A 27 -10.17 -6.29 40.62
N SER A 28 -10.83 -5.75 39.58
CA SER A 28 -11.84 -6.47 38.80
C SER A 28 -11.31 -7.77 38.18
N VAL A 29 -10.02 -7.85 37.83
CA VAL A 29 -9.39 -9.05 37.26
C VAL A 29 -9.08 -10.09 38.32
N ILE A 30 -8.68 -9.64 39.52
CA ILE A 30 -8.23 -10.49 40.64
C ILE A 30 -9.41 -11.09 41.41
N THR A 31 -10.52 -10.35 41.49
CA THR A 31 -11.71 -10.73 42.27
C THR A 31 -12.60 -11.76 41.57
N VAL A 32 -12.28 -12.15 40.34
CA VAL A 32 -13.05 -13.14 39.56
C VAL A 32 -12.83 -14.55 40.11
N ASN A 33 -13.94 -15.25 40.36
CA ASN A 33 -13.97 -16.57 41.01
C ASN A 33 -13.34 -17.73 40.21
N SER A 34 -12.97 -17.51 38.95
CA SER A 34 -12.37 -18.53 38.08
C SER A 34 -11.12 -17.99 37.40
N ILE A 35 -10.06 -18.79 37.37
CA ILE A 35 -8.80 -18.46 36.70
C ILE A 35 -9.05 -18.19 35.21
N ASP A 36 -9.85 -19.02 34.55
CA ASP A 36 -10.17 -18.84 33.12
C ASP A 36 -10.88 -17.51 32.86
N ALA A 37 -11.81 -17.15 33.74
CA ALA A 37 -12.54 -15.89 33.63
C ALA A 37 -11.66 -14.68 33.97
N SER A 38 -10.70 -14.82 34.90
CA SER A 38 -9.69 -13.81 35.18
C SER A 38 -8.79 -13.56 33.96
N VAL A 39 -8.33 -14.63 33.30
CA VAL A 39 -7.52 -14.55 32.07
C VAL A 39 -8.32 -13.92 30.92
N GLN A 40 -9.60 -14.28 30.78
CA GLN A 40 -10.46 -13.65 29.77
C GLN A 40 -10.65 -12.15 30.02
N CYS A 41 -10.92 -11.76 31.27
CA CYS A 41 -11.05 -10.36 31.66
C CYS A 41 -9.78 -9.57 31.35
N LEU A 42 -8.61 -10.11 31.73
CA LEU A 42 -7.32 -9.51 31.41
C LEU A 42 -7.12 -9.34 29.90
N ASN A 43 -7.38 -10.39 29.12
CA ASN A 43 -7.22 -10.33 27.67
C ASN A 43 -8.14 -9.29 27.03
N SER A 44 -9.40 -9.21 27.47
CA SER A 44 -10.35 -8.20 26.99
C SER A 44 -9.85 -6.78 27.26
N ILE A 45 -9.44 -6.50 28.50
CA ILE A 45 -8.88 -5.20 28.89
C ILE A 45 -7.67 -4.84 28.01
N LEU A 46 -6.73 -5.77 27.86
CA LEU A 46 -5.53 -5.52 27.05
C LEU A 46 -5.88 -5.27 25.58
N ILE A 47 -6.81 -6.04 25.00
CA ILE A 47 -7.27 -5.85 23.62
C ILE A 47 -7.87 -4.46 23.46
N ASP A 48 -8.75 -4.04 24.38
CA ASP A 48 -9.42 -2.73 24.32
C ASP A 48 -8.41 -1.58 24.39
N VAL A 49 -7.45 -1.65 25.32
CA VAL A 49 -6.38 -0.63 25.44
C VAL A 49 -5.53 -0.57 24.17
N PHE A 50 -5.18 -1.73 23.60
CA PHE A 50 -4.40 -1.77 22.37
C PHE A 50 -5.19 -1.34 21.13
N ASP A 51 -6.51 -1.54 21.08
CA ASP A 51 -7.32 -1.08 19.96
C ASP A 51 -7.45 0.46 19.94
N VAL A 52 -7.37 1.11 21.11
CA VAL A 52 -7.28 2.57 21.23
C VAL A 52 -5.90 3.10 20.80
N HIS A 53 -4.83 2.55 21.37
CA HIS A 53 -3.47 3.11 21.23
C HIS A 53 -2.69 2.58 20.01
N ALA A 54 -3.01 1.39 19.53
CA ALA A 54 -2.33 0.74 18.41
C ALA A 54 -3.33 -0.04 17.53
N PRO A 55 -4.32 0.65 16.91
CA PRO A 55 -5.37 0.02 16.15
C PRO A 55 -4.83 -0.81 14.98
N TYR A 56 -5.54 -1.89 14.65
CA TYR A 56 -5.25 -2.65 13.45
C TYR A 56 -5.53 -1.81 12.20
N LYS A 57 -4.52 -1.72 11.33
CA LYS A 57 -4.66 -1.14 10.00
C LYS A 57 -4.52 -2.24 8.96
N THR A 58 -5.37 -2.14 7.94
CA THR A 58 -5.29 -3.01 6.77
C THR A 58 -4.65 -2.21 5.64
N ILE A 59 -3.50 -2.66 5.18
CA ILE A 59 -2.91 -2.13 3.95
C ILE A 59 -3.12 -3.14 2.83
N THR A 60 -3.42 -2.60 1.66
CA THR A 60 -3.42 -3.39 0.45
C THR A 60 -2.02 -3.37 -0.11
N VAL A 61 -1.34 -4.52 -0.11
CA VAL A 61 -0.01 -4.63 -0.70
C VAL A 61 -0.16 -4.42 -2.20
N ARG A 62 0.28 -3.26 -2.67
CA ARG A 62 0.38 -2.99 -4.10
C ARG A 62 1.44 -3.93 -4.66
N ARG A 63 1.20 -4.47 -5.85
CA ARG A 63 2.28 -5.19 -6.55
C ARG A 63 3.48 -4.24 -6.63
N PRO A 64 4.72 -4.74 -6.43
CA PRO A 64 5.90 -3.92 -6.65
C PRO A 64 5.78 -3.23 -8.02
N ALA A 65 6.35 -2.02 -8.11
CA ALA A 65 6.38 -1.28 -9.36
C ALA A 65 6.80 -2.24 -10.48
N ARG A 66 6.09 -2.19 -11.61
CA ARG A 66 6.44 -3.03 -12.77
C ARG A 66 7.89 -2.68 -13.11
N SER A 67 8.81 -3.60 -12.89
CA SER A 67 10.26 -3.41 -13.07
C SER A 67 10.63 -2.84 -14.44
N TYR A 68 9.82 -3.11 -15.47
CA TYR A 68 9.96 -2.57 -16.82
C TYR A 68 9.41 -1.14 -17.03
N ILE A 69 8.84 -0.50 -16.02
CA ILE A 69 8.41 0.90 -16.07
C ILE A 69 9.45 1.73 -15.31
N ASN A 70 10.28 2.45 -16.06
CA ASN A 70 11.24 3.41 -15.52
C ASN A 70 10.62 4.82 -15.44
N ASN A 71 11.32 5.75 -14.79
CA ASN A 71 10.87 7.15 -14.65
C ASN A 71 10.59 7.81 -16.01
N GLU A 72 11.34 7.48 -17.05
CA GLU A 72 11.12 8.02 -18.40
C GLU A 72 9.77 7.59 -18.98
N ILE A 73 9.39 6.33 -18.81
CA ILE A 73 8.07 5.82 -19.23
C ILE A 73 6.97 6.50 -18.43
N GLU A 74 7.17 6.74 -17.13
CA GLU A 74 6.21 7.47 -16.29
C GLU A 74 6.03 8.92 -16.77
N GLU A 75 7.12 9.62 -17.08
CA GLU A 75 7.05 10.96 -17.68
C GLU A 75 6.28 10.94 -19.01
N MET A 76 6.52 9.95 -19.86
CA MET A 76 5.81 9.83 -21.14
C MET A 76 4.32 9.54 -20.94
N ILE A 77 3.95 8.73 -19.94
CA ILE A 77 2.55 8.51 -19.54
C ILE A 77 1.93 9.83 -19.07
N ALA A 78 2.65 10.62 -18.26
CA ALA A 78 2.18 11.92 -17.79
C ALA A 78 1.98 12.92 -18.95
N ARG A 79 2.94 13.00 -19.89
CA ARG A 79 2.83 13.81 -21.12
C ARG A 79 1.60 13.41 -21.95
N LYS A 80 1.39 12.11 -22.15
CA LYS A 80 0.19 11.57 -22.84
C LYS A 80 -1.10 11.97 -22.12
N ASN A 81 -1.15 11.86 -20.79
CA ASN A 81 -2.33 12.26 -20.01
C ASN A 81 -2.60 13.77 -20.12
N LYS A 82 -1.56 14.61 -20.07
CA LYS A 82 -1.69 16.06 -20.28
C LYS A 82 -2.21 16.39 -21.69
N ALA A 83 -1.74 15.69 -22.71
CA ALA A 83 -2.24 15.84 -24.08
C ALA A 83 -3.70 15.42 -24.21
N HIS A 84 -4.12 14.35 -23.53
CA HIS A 84 -5.51 13.92 -23.48
C HIS A 84 -6.41 15.00 -22.86
N LEU A 85 -6.02 15.57 -21.72
CA LEU A 85 -6.76 16.66 -21.09
C LEU A 85 -6.89 17.89 -22.00
N LYS A 86 -5.81 18.25 -22.72
CA LYS A 86 -5.85 19.34 -23.70
C LYS A 86 -6.80 19.04 -24.86
N PHE A 87 -6.80 17.81 -25.38
CA PHE A 87 -7.71 17.38 -26.43
C PHE A 87 -9.17 17.45 -25.97
N VAL A 88 -9.49 16.88 -24.81
CA VAL A 88 -10.85 16.89 -24.24
C VAL A 88 -11.34 18.33 -24.00
N LYS A 89 -10.47 19.21 -23.51
CA LYS A 89 -10.82 20.61 -23.23
C LYS A 89 -11.08 21.44 -24.49
N ASN A 90 -10.23 21.31 -25.50
CA ASN A 90 -10.22 22.23 -26.64
C ASN A 90 -10.91 21.67 -27.89
N GLY A 91 -11.12 20.35 -28.00
CA GLY A 91 -11.79 19.69 -29.13
C GLY A 91 -11.08 19.78 -30.49
N ARG A 92 -9.91 20.43 -30.59
CA ARG A 92 -9.20 20.64 -31.88
C ARG A 92 -8.54 19.36 -32.40
N VAL A 93 -8.54 19.22 -33.73
CA VAL A 93 -7.93 18.10 -34.44
C VAL A 93 -6.43 17.98 -34.17
N ASP A 94 -5.70 19.10 -34.07
CA ASP A 94 -4.26 19.09 -33.77
C ASP A 94 -3.97 18.46 -32.40
N HIS A 95 -4.74 18.85 -31.38
CA HIS A 95 -4.59 18.28 -30.04
C HIS A 95 -4.94 16.78 -30.02
N ARG A 96 -5.93 16.37 -30.82
CA ARG A 96 -6.26 14.95 -31.02
C ARG A 96 -5.09 14.20 -31.65
N ASN A 97 -4.47 14.74 -32.69
CA ASN A 97 -3.33 14.14 -33.38
C ASN A 97 -2.12 14.00 -32.44
N THR A 98 -1.80 15.05 -31.67
CA THR A 98 -0.75 14.99 -30.65
C THR A 98 -1.02 13.91 -29.61
N TYR A 99 -2.27 13.81 -29.11
CA TYR A 99 -2.64 12.76 -28.17
C TYR A 99 -2.49 11.36 -28.77
N ILE A 100 -2.93 11.13 -30.01
CA ILE A 100 -2.83 9.83 -30.68
C ILE A 100 -1.36 9.42 -30.86
N GLN A 101 -0.51 10.35 -31.31
CA GLN A 101 0.93 10.10 -31.45
C GLN A 101 1.56 9.67 -30.12
N LEU A 102 1.29 10.42 -29.04
CA LEU A 102 1.79 10.09 -27.70
C LEU A 102 1.22 8.78 -27.18
N LYS A 103 -0.06 8.47 -27.43
CA LYS A 103 -0.69 7.21 -27.04
C LYS A 103 -0.01 6.02 -27.71
N ASN A 104 0.23 6.12 -29.01
CA ASN A 104 0.88 5.06 -29.79
C ASN A 104 2.34 4.86 -29.35
N TYR A 105 3.06 5.97 -29.14
CA TYR A 105 4.45 5.93 -28.70
C TYR A 105 4.60 5.32 -27.28
N VAL A 106 3.78 5.75 -26.32
CA VAL A 106 3.75 5.15 -24.97
C VAL A 106 3.44 3.65 -25.04
N SER A 107 2.49 3.25 -25.89
CA SER A 107 2.15 1.84 -26.09
C SER A 107 3.29 1.03 -26.72
N PHE A 108 4.08 1.66 -27.60
CA PHE A 108 5.29 1.06 -28.17
C PHE A 108 6.39 0.89 -27.12
N ILE A 109 6.73 1.94 -26.37
CA ILE A 109 7.79 1.85 -25.36
C ILE A 109 7.44 0.83 -24.28
N ILE A 110 6.21 0.83 -23.75
CA ILE A 110 5.81 -0.14 -22.72
C ILE A 110 5.96 -1.58 -23.23
N ARG A 111 5.58 -1.84 -24.49
CA ARG A 111 5.77 -3.17 -25.10
C ARG A 111 7.25 -3.53 -25.24
N LYS A 112 8.09 -2.58 -25.69
CA LYS A 112 9.54 -2.77 -25.81
C LYS A 112 10.18 -3.05 -24.46
N ALA A 113 9.89 -2.24 -23.46
CA ALA A 113 10.44 -2.38 -22.11
C ALA A 113 10.02 -3.72 -21.47
N LYS A 114 8.76 -4.12 -21.65
CA LYS A 114 8.28 -5.43 -21.20
C LYS A 114 9.04 -6.58 -21.87
N LYS A 115 9.31 -6.50 -23.18
CA LYS A 115 10.09 -7.52 -23.90
C LYS A 115 11.53 -7.60 -23.38
N VAL A 116 12.18 -6.46 -23.17
CA VAL A 116 13.54 -6.41 -22.63
C VAL A 116 13.60 -7.05 -21.24
N TYR A 117 12.67 -6.69 -20.36
CA TYR A 117 12.61 -7.25 -19.01
C TYR A 117 12.44 -8.76 -19.00
N ILE A 118 11.49 -9.29 -19.79
CA ILE A 118 11.26 -10.73 -19.88
C ILE A 118 12.52 -11.46 -20.38
N ASN A 119 13.18 -10.93 -21.40
CA ASN A 119 14.41 -11.53 -21.92
C ASN A 119 15.55 -11.51 -20.89
N GLN A 120 15.67 -10.43 -20.12
CA GLN A 120 16.68 -10.34 -19.04
C GLN A 120 16.44 -11.38 -17.95
N GLU A 121 15.19 -11.54 -17.52
CA GLU A 121 14.81 -12.53 -16.51
C GLU A 121 15.04 -13.96 -16.99
N LEU A 122 14.70 -14.27 -18.25
CA LEU A 122 14.95 -15.59 -18.84
C LEU A 122 16.44 -15.92 -18.90
N ASN A 123 17.26 -14.98 -19.37
CA ASN A 123 18.71 -15.18 -19.45
C ASN A 123 19.35 -15.35 -18.06
N ALA A 124 18.84 -14.65 -17.03
CA ALA A 124 19.33 -14.78 -15.67
C ALA A 124 19.05 -16.17 -15.07
N VAL A 125 17.89 -16.77 -15.38
CA VAL A 125 17.55 -18.13 -14.95
C VAL A 125 18.41 -19.18 -15.67
N GLU A 126 18.73 -18.97 -16.95
CA GLU A 126 19.62 -19.86 -17.71
C GLU A 126 21.08 -19.83 -17.23
N SER A 127 21.55 -18.72 -16.65
CA SER A 127 22.91 -18.62 -16.11
C SER A 127 23.11 -19.23 -14.72
N ASP A 128 22.02 -19.43 -13.98
CA ASP A 128 22.03 -19.99 -12.62
C ASP A 128 21.73 -21.51 -12.59
N SER A 129 21.50 -22.13 -13.76
CA SER A 129 21.25 -23.57 -13.96
C SER A 129 22.48 -24.28 -14.53
#